data_AF-A0A928JEC0-F1
#
_entry.id   AF-A0A928JEC0-F1
#
_cell.length_a   1.000
_cell.length_b   1.000
_cell.length_c   1.000
_cell.angle_alpha   90.00
_cell.angle_beta   90.00
_cell.angle_gamma   90.00
#
_symmetry.space_group_name_H-M   'P 1'
#
loop_
_entity.id
_entity.type
_entity.pdbx_description
1 polymer ?
#
loop_
_entity_poly.entity_id
_entity_poly.type
_entity_poly.pdbx_seq_one_letter_code
_entity_poly.pdbx_strand_id
1 'polypeptide(L)'
;MPKNCSVVKTVFVRDRLLLRGKRKMPSAPLTDAHGTDIIRLNENGRGGGVMNERNAGIERIKYIGAVLLYGTIGTFLRFVNLPSELVALGRGVIGSLFILLWLAVRRKKPDGGAIRRNGTWLLLSGICLGLNWIFLFAAYVKTTVAVASLCNYMAPVIVILLAPVLLREKLNRKKLPCILAALVGIVLVSGVWGSGGADPVGVSLGLCAALCFAGIVVCNRKIEGISSLDKAVVQLAVSALTILPYAIFRNLSAELNPDGRSVLIVLLLGAVHTGFAYCLYFSGMGSLPVQTVAILGYLEPVVSVLCSAFFLKESLSVSGWIGAVLILTAAAVSELIPEPGEEK
;
A
#
# COMPACT_ATOMS: atom_id res chain seq x y z
N MET A 1 20.99 19.84 -3.85
CA MET A 1 20.77 18.87 -2.75
C MET A 1 19.38 19.11 -2.19
N PRO A 2 18.43 18.17 -2.24
CA PRO A 2 17.30 18.22 -1.33
C PRO A 2 17.21 16.92 -0.52
N LYS A 3 17.29 17.08 0.80
CA LYS A 3 17.00 16.06 1.82
C LYS A 3 15.57 16.31 2.33
N ASN A 4 14.92 15.23 2.75
CA ASN A 4 13.86 15.17 3.77
C ASN A 4 12.39 15.43 3.37
N CYS A 5 11.53 14.48 3.79
CA CYS A 5 10.15 14.60 4.30
C CYS A 5 9.51 13.21 4.49
N SER A 6 8.35 13.15 5.15
CA SER A 6 7.51 12.05 5.68
C SER A 6 7.47 10.64 5.07
N VAL A 7 7.51 9.61 5.93
CA VAL A 7 6.98 8.21 5.90
C VAL A 7 6.81 7.49 4.55
N VAL A 8 6.13 8.07 3.56
CA VAL A 8 6.06 7.61 2.16
C VAL A 8 7.34 7.96 1.36
N LYS A 9 7.97 9.09 1.68
CA LYS A 9 9.22 9.58 1.09
C LYS A 9 10.44 8.77 1.53
N THR A 10 10.51 8.23 2.74
CA THR A 10 11.69 7.43 3.17
C THR A 10 11.77 6.10 2.42
N VAL A 11 10.63 5.49 2.08
CA VAL A 11 10.58 4.23 1.32
C VAL A 11 10.88 4.44 -0.18
N PHE A 12 10.64 5.65 -0.74
CA PHE A 12 10.62 5.83 -2.21
C PHE A 12 11.39 7.04 -2.79
N VAL A 13 11.75 8.08 -2.03
CA VAL A 13 12.52 9.23 -2.56
C VAL A 13 14.00 8.91 -2.76
N ARG A 14 14.55 7.94 -2.02
CA ARG A 14 15.97 7.60 -2.11
C ARG A 14 16.35 6.87 -3.41
N ASP A 15 15.42 6.15 -4.03
CA ASP A 15 15.60 5.56 -5.37
C ASP A 15 15.77 6.63 -6.46
N ARG A 16 15.16 7.81 -6.29
CA ARG A 16 15.28 8.93 -7.23
C ARG A 16 16.64 9.64 -7.14
N LEU A 17 17.37 9.50 -6.03
CA LEU A 17 18.69 10.11 -5.82
C LEU A 17 19.85 9.21 -6.31
N LEU A 18 19.69 7.89 -6.30
CA LEU A 18 20.74 6.96 -6.75
C LEU A 18 20.96 6.94 -8.27
N LEU A 19 19.98 7.39 -9.06
CA LEU A 19 20.14 7.61 -10.50
C LEU A 19 20.92 8.90 -10.85
N ARG A 20 21.16 9.80 -9.87
CA ARG A 20 21.88 11.07 -10.07
C ARG A 20 23.32 11.07 -9.52
N GLY A 21 23.77 9.96 -8.92
CA GLY A 21 24.99 9.90 -8.12
C GLY A 21 26.32 9.62 -8.85
N LYS A 22 26.36 9.52 -10.18
CA LYS A 22 27.62 9.36 -10.92
C LYS A 22 27.84 10.51 -11.90
N ARG A 23 28.62 11.51 -11.47
CA ARG A 23 29.67 12.26 -12.20
C ARG A 23 29.77 13.72 -11.69
N LYS A 24 30.84 13.98 -10.94
CA LYS A 24 31.62 15.23 -10.92
C LYS A 24 33.07 14.76 -10.72
N MET A 25 34.06 15.15 -11.50
CA MET A 25 34.62 16.50 -11.77
C MET A 25 35.46 16.49 -13.10
N PRO A 26 36.27 17.52 -13.47
CA PRO A 26 35.95 18.93 -13.77
C PRO A 26 36.58 19.47 -15.11
N SER A 27 36.31 20.76 -15.42
CA SER A 27 37.05 21.72 -16.30
C SER A 27 36.89 21.56 -17.83
N ALA A 28 36.86 22.57 -18.71
CA ALA A 28 36.86 24.04 -18.73
C ALA A 28 36.29 24.48 -20.12
N PRO A 29 35.87 25.73 -20.38
CA PRO A 29 35.33 26.12 -21.68
C PRO A 29 36.46 26.35 -22.70
N LEU A 30 36.47 25.60 -23.79
CA LEU A 30 37.34 25.84 -24.95
C LEU A 30 36.45 26.19 -26.15
N THR A 31 36.36 27.48 -26.45
CA THR A 31 35.82 28.06 -27.70
C THR A 31 36.95 28.25 -28.70
N ASP A 32 36.73 27.93 -29.97
CA ASP A 32 37.67 28.22 -31.05
C ASP A 32 37.25 29.45 -31.88
N ALA A 33 38.18 29.90 -32.74
CA ALA A 33 38.26 31.23 -33.34
C ALA A 33 37.20 31.58 -34.40
N HIS A 34 36.14 30.77 -34.54
CA HIS A 34 35.03 31.03 -35.45
C HIS A 34 33.64 31.04 -34.78
N GLY A 35 33.57 31.05 -33.44
CA GLY A 35 32.33 31.39 -32.72
C GLY A 35 31.12 30.49 -33.02
N THR A 36 31.35 29.23 -33.41
CA THR A 36 30.29 28.27 -33.72
C THR A 36 30.32 27.12 -32.71
N ASP A 37 29.22 26.94 -31.96
CA ASP A 37 29.09 25.87 -30.96
C ASP A 37 29.18 24.47 -31.58
N ILE A 38 30.28 23.76 -31.33
CA ILE A 38 30.52 22.38 -31.78
C ILE A 38 30.13 21.37 -30.68
N ILE A 39 28.95 21.54 -30.06
CA ILE A 39 28.28 20.45 -29.34
C ILE A 39 27.10 19.96 -30.19
N ARG A 40 27.47 19.08 -31.11
CA ARG A 40 26.67 18.02 -31.73
C ARG A 40 25.51 17.59 -30.81
N LEU A 41 24.27 17.71 -31.27
CA LEU A 41 23.58 16.67 -32.03
C LEU A 41 23.78 15.26 -31.45
N ASN A 42 22.72 14.78 -30.79
CA ASN A 42 22.36 13.39 -30.58
C ASN A 42 23.17 12.56 -29.58
N GLU A 43 22.76 12.59 -28.31
CA GLU A 43 22.74 11.40 -27.45
C GLU A 43 21.52 11.42 -26.49
N ASN A 44 20.51 10.60 -26.81
CA ASN A 44 19.65 9.88 -25.86
C ASN A 44 19.01 10.63 -24.67
N GLY A 45 18.03 11.48 -24.97
CA GLY A 45 16.59 11.15 -24.80
C GLY A 45 16.03 10.59 -23.49
N ARG A 46 16.72 10.64 -22.33
CA ARG A 46 16.11 10.40 -21.00
C ARG A 46 16.72 11.30 -19.91
N GLY A 47 16.79 12.60 -20.19
CA GLY A 47 16.96 13.64 -19.16
C GLY A 47 15.62 13.90 -18.47
N GLY A 48 15.64 14.10 -17.15
CA GLY A 48 14.44 14.38 -16.35
C GLY A 48 13.66 15.60 -16.83
N GLY A 49 12.68 15.35 -17.71
CA GLY A 49 11.79 16.36 -18.25
C GLY A 49 10.75 16.79 -17.22
N VAL A 50 10.53 18.10 -17.15
CA VAL A 50 9.32 18.68 -16.54
C VAL A 50 8.12 17.91 -17.08
N MET A 51 7.35 17.30 -16.19
CA MET A 51 6.21 16.47 -16.60
C MET A 51 5.16 17.38 -17.24
N ASN A 52 4.85 17.15 -18.52
CA ASN A 52 3.80 17.89 -19.21
C ASN A 52 2.44 17.68 -18.49
N GLU A 53 1.59 18.70 -18.43
CA GLU A 53 0.30 18.65 -17.71
C GLU A 53 -0.58 17.47 -18.16
N ARG A 54 -0.55 17.14 -19.45
CA ARG A 54 -1.24 15.99 -20.03
C ARG A 54 -0.75 14.64 -19.45
N ASN A 55 0.55 14.52 -19.20
CA ASN A 55 1.14 13.32 -18.59
C ASN A 55 0.83 13.27 -17.09
N ALA A 56 0.80 14.42 -16.41
CA ALA A 56 0.39 14.49 -15.01
C ALA A 56 -1.08 14.07 -14.82
N GLY A 57 -1.98 14.47 -15.73
CA GLY A 57 -3.37 14.01 -15.74
C GLY A 57 -3.50 12.49 -15.88
N ILE A 58 -2.76 11.89 -16.82
CA ILE A 58 -2.77 10.44 -17.02
C ILE A 58 -2.27 9.69 -15.78
N GLU A 59 -1.17 10.13 -15.15
CA GLU A 59 -0.66 9.48 -13.94
C GLU A 59 -1.60 9.63 -12.74
N ARG A 60 -2.33 10.75 -12.63
CA ARG A 60 -3.43 10.91 -11.65
C ARG A 60 -4.54 9.92 -11.90
N ILE A 61 -5.00 9.79 -13.15
CA ILE A 61 -6.08 8.85 -13.51
C ILE A 61 -5.66 7.41 -13.20
N LYS A 62 -4.43 7.02 -13.50
CA LYS A 62 -3.89 5.69 -13.15
C LYS A 62 -3.91 5.46 -11.65
N TYR A 63 -3.43 6.43 -10.86
CA TYR A 63 -3.38 6.31 -9.41
C TYR A 63 -4.79 6.21 -8.81
N ILE A 64 -5.70 7.11 -9.22
CA ILE A 64 -7.11 7.09 -8.77
C ILE A 64 -7.75 5.75 -9.16
N GLY A 65 -7.58 5.30 -10.40
CA GLY A 65 -8.12 4.01 -10.85
C GLY A 65 -7.64 2.84 -10.00
N ALA A 66 -6.35 2.81 -9.61
CA ALA A 66 -5.82 1.78 -8.73
C ALA A 66 -6.45 1.81 -7.32
N VAL A 67 -6.56 3.00 -6.74
CA VAL A 67 -7.14 3.21 -5.40
C VAL A 67 -8.64 2.86 -5.37
N LEU A 68 -9.38 3.19 -6.43
CA LEU A 68 -10.77 2.78 -6.60
C LEU A 68 -10.89 1.24 -6.69
N LEU A 69 -10.01 0.59 -7.46
CA LEU A 69 -9.98 -0.87 -7.53
C LEU A 69 -9.77 -1.47 -6.13
N TYR A 70 -8.78 -0.99 -5.36
CA TYR A 70 -8.54 -1.49 -4.01
C TYR A 70 -9.76 -1.34 -3.09
N GLY A 71 -10.45 -0.20 -3.15
CA GLY A 71 -11.65 0.04 -2.33
C GLY A 71 -12.77 -0.97 -2.59
N THR A 72 -12.87 -1.54 -3.80
CA THR A 72 -13.93 -2.52 -4.14
C THR A 72 -13.63 -3.96 -3.70
N ILE A 73 -12.40 -4.27 -3.25
CA ILE A 73 -11.97 -5.63 -2.93
C ILE A 73 -12.92 -6.34 -1.97
N GLY A 74 -13.29 -5.69 -0.86
CA GLY A 74 -14.10 -6.30 0.18
C GLY A 74 -15.52 -6.65 -0.30
N THR A 75 -16.06 -5.87 -1.22
CA THR A 75 -17.38 -6.14 -1.84
C THR A 75 -17.36 -7.41 -2.68
N PHE A 76 -16.31 -7.60 -3.50
CA PHE A 76 -16.17 -8.82 -4.30
C PHE A 76 -16.02 -10.07 -3.42
N LEU A 77 -15.39 -9.95 -2.24
CA LEU A 77 -15.19 -11.07 -1.33
C LEU A 77 -16.51 -11.70 -0.84
N ARG A 78 -17.59 -10.92 -0.72
CA ARG A 78 -18.91 -11.42 -0.31
C ARG A 78 -19.62 -12.27 -1.36
N PHE A 79 -19.22 -12.15 -2.62
CA PHE A 79 -19.79 -12.93 -3.73
C PHE A 79 -19.00 -14.21 -4.03
N VAL A 80 -17.98 -14.51 -3.24
CA VAL A 80 -17.11 -15.68 -3.41
C VAL A 80 -17.53 -16.75 -2.41
N ASN A 81 -17.87 -17.93 -2.92
CA ASN A 81 -18.16 -19.12 -2.12
C ASN A 81 -16.89 -19.96 -1.91
N LEU A 82 -15.82 -19.31 -1.44
CA LEU A 82 -14.56 -19.95 -1.09
C LEU A 82 -14.08 -19.46 0.27
N PRO A 83 -13.40 -20.33 1.04
CA PRO A 83 -12.66 -19.93 2.23
C PRO A 83 -11.79 -18.70 1.96
N SER A 84 -11.85 -17.74 2.87
CA SER A 84 -11.21 -16.43 2.75
C SER A 84 -9.68 -16.53 2.59
N GLU A 85 -9.09 -17.58 3.16
CA GLU A 85 -7.68 -17.96 3.09
C GLU A 85 -7.26 -18.36 1.67
N LEU A 86 -8.13 -19.10 0.96
CA LEU A 86 -7.87 -19.52 -0.42
C LEU A 86 -8.00 -18.34 -1.38
N VAL A 87 -8.91 -17.41 -1.11
CA VAL A 87 -9.00 -16.15 -1.87
C VAL A 87 -7.74 -15.32 -1.68
N ALA A 88 -7.28 -15.15 -0.43
CA ALA A 88 -6.05 -14.41 -0.15
C ALA A 88 -4.81 -15.09 -0.78
N LEU A 89 -4.70 -16.42 -0.69
CA LEU A 89 -3.63 -17.20 -1.33
C LEU A 89 -3.64 -17.01 -2.85
N GLY A 90 -4.80 -17.21 -3.49
CA GLY A 90 -4.99 -17.05 -4.92
C GLY A 90 -4.61 -15.65 -5.39
N ARG A 91 -5.03 -14.61 -4.65
CA ARG A 91 -4.63 -13.22 -4.93
C ARG A 91 -3.13 -13.01 -4.91
N GLY A 92 -2.43 -13.60 -3.95
CA GLY A 92 -0.97 -13.49 -3.82
C GLY A 92 -0.23 -14.18 -4.96
N VAL A 93 -0.65 -15.41 -5.31
CA VAL A 93 -0.06 -16.18 -6.42
C VAL A 93 -0.35 -15.52 -7.76
N ILE A 94 -1.62 -15.25 -8.07
CA ILE A 94 -2.03 -14.67 -9.36
C ILE A 94 -1.45 -13.27 -9.51
N GLY A 95 -1.46 -12.46 -8.45
CA GLY A 95 -0.90 -11.11 -8.46
C GLY A 95 0.60 -11.10 -8.72
N SER A 96 1.37 -11.96 -8.05
CA SER A 96 2.82 -12.08 -8.27
C SER A 96 3.15 -12.56 -9.68
N LEU A 97 2.44 -13.58 -10.19
CA LEU A 97 2.59 -14.07 -11.57
C LEU A 97 2.26 -12.98 -12.60
N PHE A 98 1.20 -12.21 -12.37
CA PHE A 98 0.82 -11.12 -13.27
C PHE A 98 1.90 -10.05 -13.34
N ILE A 99 2.45 -9.61 -12.21
CA ILE A 99 3.51 -8.60 -12.19
C ILE A 99 4.79 -9.16 -12.83
N LEU A 100 5.13 -10.42 -12.59
CA LEU A 100 6.26 -11.08 -13.28
C LEU A 100 6.06 -11.11 -14.80
N LEU A 101 4.87 -11.48 -15.26
CA LEU A 101 4.52 -11.46 -16.67
C LEU A 101 4.61 -10.05 -17.25
N TRP A 102 4.11 -9.04 -16.53
CA TRP A 102 4.21 -7.64 -16.93
C TRP A 102 5.67 -7.17 -17.06
N LEU A 103 6.53 -7.53 -16.11
CA LEU A 103 7.96 -7.24 -16.15
C LEU A 103 8.64 -7.95 -17.34
N ALA A 104 8.29 -9.21 -17.59
CA ALA A 104 8.80 -9.99 -18.72
C ALA A 104 8.41 -9.38 -20.07
N VAL A 105 7.14 -8.97 -20.25
CA VAL A 105 6.65 -8.28 -21.45
C VAL A 105 7.38 -6.95 -21.67
N ARG A 106 7.71 -6.24 -20.59
CA ARG A 106 8.52 -5.01 -20.62
C ARG A 106 10.03 -5.26 -20.80
N ARG A 107 10.45 -6.53 -20.94
CA ARG A 107 11.85 -6.98 -21.01
C ARG A 107 12.70 -6.46 -19.84
N LYS A 108 12.08 -6.24 -18.68
CA LYS A 108 12.75 -5.87 -17.43
C LYS A 108 12.89 -7.13 -16.59
N LYS A 109 14.13 -7.49 -16.27
CA LYS A 109 14.40 -8.57 -15.34
C LYS A 109 14.36 -8.01 -13.91
N PRO A 110 13.78 -8.73 -12.94
CA PRO A 110 13.89 -8.35 -11.54
C PRO A 110 15.36 -8.23 -11.14
N ASP A 111 15.70 -7.20 -10.36
CA ASP A 111 17.07 -7.02 -9.87
C ASP A 111 17.36 -8.04 -8.75
N GLY A 112 17.80 -9.24 -9.15
CA GLY A 112 18.14 -10.32 -8.23
C GLY A 112 19.23 -9.94 -7.20
N GLY A 113 20.14 -9.02 -7.56
CA GLY A 113 21.18 -8.53 -6.66
C GLY A 113 20.58 -7.67 -5.54
N ALA A 114 19.71 -6.73 -5.90
CA ALA A 114 18.99 -5.90 -4.94
C ALA A 114 18.03 -6.72 -4.07
N ILE A 115 17.37 -7.73 -4.64
CA ILE A 115 16.49 -8.65 -3.89
C ILE A 115 17.30 -9.41 -2.84
N ARG A 116 18.44 -10.01 -3.23
CA ARG A 116 19.27 -10.78 -2.29
C ARG A 116 19.83 -9.91 -1.17
N ARG A 117 20.27 -8.68 -1.48
CA ARG A 117 20.77 -7.72 -0.48
C ARG A 117 19.72 -7.36 0.57
N ASN A 118 18.46 -7.22 0.15
CA ASN A 118 17.36 -6.85 1.03
C ASN A 118 16.54 -8.08 1.52
N GLY A 119 17.05 -9.30 1.29
CA GLY A 119 16.27 -10.54 1.41
C GLY A 119 15.58 -10.72 2.77
N THR A 120 16.28 -10.46 3.87
CA THR A 120 15.73 -10.58 5.23
C THR A 120 14.55 -9.65 5.47
N TRP A 121 14.67 -8.37 5.08
CA TRP A 121 13.60 -7.39 5.26
C TRP A 121 12.44 -7.61 4.29
N LEU A 122 12.72 -8.04 3.06
CA LEU A 122 11.71 -8.45 2.09
C LEU A 122 10.92 -9.66 2.58
N LEU A 123 11.60 -10.66 3.13
CA LEU A 123 10.98 -11.86 3.72
C LEU A 123 10.09 -11.46 4.90
N LEU A 124 10.62 -10.70 5.87
CA LEU A 124 9.85 -10.26 7.03
C LEU A 124 8.63 -9.43 6.61
N SER A 125 8.81 -8.51 5.67
CA SER A 125 7.70 -7.71 5.14
C SER A 125 6.65 -8.56 4.41
N GLY A 126 7.06 -9.58 3.67
CA GLY A 126 6.15 -10.51 3.00
C GLY A 126 5.37 -11.38 3.98
N ILE A 127 6.02 -11.82 5.07
CA ILE A 127 5.35 -12.54 6.17
C ILE A 127 4.31 -11.62 6.83
N CYS A 128 4.68 -10.37 7.14
CA CYS A 128 3.72 -9.41 7.67
C CYS A 128 2.56 -9.15 6.71
N LEU A 129 2.80 -9.13 5.39
CA LEU A 129 1.73 -9.03 4.39
C LEU A 129 0.80 -10.25 4.40
N GLY A 130 1.35 -11.46 4.46
CA GLY A 130 0.55 -12.69 4.56
C GLY A 130 -0.30 -12.73 5.82
N LEU A 131 0.29 -12.41 6.97
CA LEU A 131 -0.44 -12.31 8.25
C LEU A 131 -1.49 -11.20 8.22
N ASN A 132 -1.18 -10.04 7.65
CA ASN A 132 -2.16 -8.96 7.46
C ASN A 132 -3.37 -9.46 6.68
N TRP A 133 -3.17 -10.16 5.56
CA TRP A 133 -4.29 -10.69 4.78
C TRP A 133 -5.07 -11.77 5.53
N ILE A 134 -4.41 -12.68 6.26
CA ILE A 134 -5.10 -13.67 7.09
C ILE A 134 -6.05 -12.98 8.08
N PHE A 135 -5.53 -12.02 8.85
CA PHE A 135 -6.34 -11.32 9.85
C PHE A 135 -7.43 -10.44 9.23
N LEU A 136 -7.11 -9.72 8.14
CA LEU A 136 -8.07 -8.83 7.47
C LEU A 136 -9.22 -9.61 6.83
N PHE A 137 -8.93 -10.72 6.16
CA PHE A 137 -9.95 -11.55 5.54
C PHE A 137 -10.80 -12.27 6.59
N ALA A 138 -10.19 -12.74 7.68
CA ALA A 138 -10.94 -13.27 8.82
C ALA A 138 -11.83 -12.18 9.45
N ALA A 139 -11.36 -10.93 9.53
CA ALA A 139 -12.16 -9.79 9.99
C ALA A 139 -13.35 -9.53 9.06
N TYR A 140 -13.18 -9.59 7.73
CA TYR A 140 -14.29 -9.46 6.78
C TYR A 140 -15.37 -10.54 6.96
N VAL A 141 -15.03 -11.73 7.45
CA VAL A 141 -16.03 -12.77 7.75
C VAL A 141 -16.77 -12.48 9.05
N LYS A 142 -16.08 -11.91 10.05
CA LYS A 142 -16.63 -11.67 11.40
C LYS A 142 -17.35 -10.33 11.57
N THR A 143 -16.99 -9.32 10.79
CA THR A 143 -17.61 -7.99 10.83
C THR A 143 -17.85 -7.46 9.42
N THR A 144 -18.34 -6.22 9.31
CA THR A 144 -18.59 -5.56 8.03
C THR A 144 -17.29 -5.16 7.34
N VAL A 145 -17.35 -5.04 6.01
CA VAL A 145 -16.20 -4.60 5.21
C VAL A 145 -15.76 -3.20 5.61
N ALA A 146 -16.71 -2.31 5.90
CA ALA A 146 -16.45 -0.97 6.39
C ALA A 146 -15.64 -0.99 7.70
N VAL A 147 -16.11 -1.71 8.73
CA VAL A 147 -15.45 -1.76 10.05
C VAL A 147 -14.05 -2.37 9.93
N ALA A 148 -13.91 -3.53 9.28
CA ALA A 148 -12.63 -4.19 9.12
C ALA A 148 -11.60 -3.33 8.36
N SER A 149 -12.04 -2.63 7.31
CA SER A 149 -11.19 -1.71 6.56
C SER A 149 -10.74 -0.56 7.45
N LEU A 150 -11.66 0.11 8.15
CA LEU A 150 -11.34 1.22 9.06
C LEU A 150 -10.37 0.81 10.17
N CYS A 151 -10.53 -0.39 10.74
CA CYS A 151 -9.55 -0.96 11.67
C CYS A 151 -8.16 -1.07 11.05
N ASN A 152 -8.06 -1.59 9.82
CA ASN A 152 -6.80 -1.72 9.10
C ASN A 152 -6.15 -0.34 8.80
N TYR A 153 -6.96 0.70 8.57
CA TYR A 153 -6.51 2.09 8.42
C TYR A 153 -6.01 2.75 9.71
N MET A 154 -6.06 2.05 10.85
CA MET A 154 -5.35 2.46 12.07
C MET A 154 -3.82 2.25 11.95
N ALA A 155 -3.35 1.55 10.92
CA ALA A 155 -1.93 1.22 10.74
C ALA A 155 -0.99 2.45 10.80
N PRO A 156 -1.26 3.59 10.14
CA PRO A 156 -0.41 4.79 10.26
C PRO A 156 -0.29 5.29 11.70
N VAL A 157 -1.38 5.23 12.47
CA VAL A 157 -1.41 5.61 13.89
C VAL A 157 -0.58 4.64 14.74
N ILE A 158 -0.70 3.33 14.47
CA ILE A 158 0.13 2.30 15.12
C ILE A 158 1.61 2.53 14.79
N VAL A 159 1.95 2.87 13.54
CA VAL A 159 3.33 3.20 13.15
C VAL A 159 3.86 4.40 13.95
N ILE A 160 3.06 5.46 14.14
CA ILE A 160 3.46 6.63 14.94
C ILE A 160 3.74 6.24 16.39
N LEU A 161 2.90 5.37 16.98
CA LEU A 161 3.09 4.87 18.35
C LEU A 161 4.31 3.95 18.48
N LEU A 162 4.61 3.17 17.45
CA LEU A 162 5.72 2.22 17.43
C LEU A 162 7.06 2.85 17.01
N ALA A 163 7.05 3.98 16.31
CA ALA A 163 8.25 4.64 15.81
C ALA A 163 9.28 4.98 16.90
N PRO A 164 8.92 5.44 18.11
CA PRO A 164 9.88 5.71 19.18
C PRO A 164 10.63 4.46 19.66
N VAL A 165 9.97 3.30 19.67
CA VAL A 165 10.53 2.05 20.17
C VAL A 165 11.34 1.34 19.09
N LEU A 166 10.74 1.15 17.90
CA LEU A 166 11.33 0.38 16.81
C LEU A 166 12.33 1.16 15.97
N LEU A 167 12.08 2.47 15.78
CA LEU A 167 12.90 3.32 14.92
C LEU A 167 13.77 4.30 15.71
N ARG A 168 13.59 4.38 17.03
CA ARG A 168 14.28 5.35 17.92
C ARG A 168 14.06 6.81 17.47
N GLU A 169 12.90 7.08 16.87
CA GLU A 169 12.47 8.41 16.43
C GLU A 169 11.79 9.16 17.59
N LYS A 170 11.88 10.49 17.64
CA LYS A 170 11.17 11.27 18.66
C LYS A 170 9.68 11.36 18.30
N LEU A 171 8.79 11.13 19.27
CA LEU A 171 7.36 11.29 19.06
C LEU A 171 7.01 12.77 18.87
N ASN A 172 6.43 13.13 17.71
CA ASN A 172 5.95 14.48 17.50
C ASN A 172 4.68 14.72 18.32
N ARG A 173 4.76 15.62 19.30
CA ARG A 173 3.61 16.01 20.14
C ARG A 173 2.44 16.55 19.30
N LYS A 174 2.70 17.13 18.13
CA LYS A 174 1.66 17.59 17.19
C LYS A 174 0.81 16.44 16.63
N LYS A 175 1.31 15.20 16.63
CA LYS A 175 0.56 14.00 16.19
C LYS A 175 -0.29 13.37 17.29
N LEU A 176 -0.13 13.79 18.56
CA LEU A 176 -0.87 13.24 19.68
C LEU A 176 -2.39 13.44 19.57
N PRO A 177 -2.92 14.61 19.14
CA PRO A 177 -4.36 14.76 18.90
C PRO A 177 -4.88 13.81 17.81
N CYS A 178 -4.10 13.54 16.77
CA CYS A 178 -4.47 12.57 15.73
C CYS A 178 -4.58 11.15 16.31
N ILE A 179 -3.63 10.75 17.15
CA ILE A 179 -3.68 9.45 17.83
C ILE A 179 -4.96 9.33 18.67
N LEU A 180 -5.26 10.35 19.49
CA LEU A 180 -6.46 10.37 20.33
C LEU A 180 -7.74 10.33 19.49
N ALA A 181 -7.82 11.14 18.42
CA ALA A 181 -8.96 11.15 17.51
C ALA A 181 -9.20 9.78 16.86
N ALA A 182 -8.15 9.10 16.42
CA ALA A 182 -8.26 7.78 15.83
C ALA A 182 -8.64 6.69 16.86
N LEU A 183 -8.15 6.79 18.10
CA LEU A 183 -8.57 5.91 19.21
C LEU A 183 -10.04 6.11 19.60
N VAL A 184 -10.54 7.34 19.59
CA VAL A 184 -11.97 7.60 19.77
C VAL A 184 -12.75 7.05 18.58
N GLY A 185 -12.24 7.25 17.36
CA GLY A 185 -12.87 6.77 16.14
C GLY A 185 -13.05 5.26 16.11
N ILE A 186 -12.06 4.47 16.54
CA ILE A 186 -12.18 3.00 16.57
C ILE A 186 -13.25 2.53 17.57
N VAL A 187 -13.38 3.20 18.73
CA VAL A 187 -14.41 2.89 19.73
C VAL A 187 -15.82 3.23 19.21
N LEU A 188 -15.95 4.29 18.42
CA LEU A 188 -17.22 4.66 17.80
C LEU A 188 -17.62 3.70 16.66
N VAL A 189 -16.64 3.24 15.88
CA VAL A 189 -16.83 2.27 14.78
C VAL A 189 -17.13 0.86 15.29
N SER A 190 -16.56 0.44 16.42
CA SER A 190 -16.86 -0.86 17.02
C SER A 190 -18.30 -0.97 17.51
N GLY A 191 -18.99 0.16 17.71
CA GLY A 191 -20.41 0.18 18.06
C GLY A 191 -20.71 -0.30 19.48
N VAL A 192 -19.71 -0.24 20.39
CA VAL A 192 -19.82 -0.67 21.80
C VAL A 192 -20.96 0.04 22.56
N TRP A 193 -21.38 1.23 22.12
CA TRP A 193 -22.46 2.02 22.72
C TRP A 193 -23.84 1.83 22.08
N GLY A 194 -24.00 0.95 21.08
CA GLY A 194 -25.26 0.79 20.35
C GLY A 194 -25.80 -0.65 20.34
N SER A 195 -27.11 -0.81 20.12
CA SER A 195 -27.75 -2.10 19.85
C SER A 195 -27.45 -2.53 18.41
N GLY A 196 -26.46 -3.42 18.21
CA GLY A 196 -26.00 -3.87 16.89
C GLY A 196 -24.51 -3.60 16.61
N GLY A 197 -23.68 -3.51 17.66
CA GLY A 197 -22.23 -3.30 17.53
C GLY A 197 -21.54 -4.36 16.67
N ALA A 198 -20.41 -3.96 16.08
CA ALA A 198 -19.56 -4.87 15.31
C ALA A 198 -19.06 -6.00 16.20
N ASP A 199 -18.91 -7.21 15.65
CA ASP A 199 -18.32 -8.34 16.38
C ASP A 199 -16.94 -7.92 16.94
N PRO A 200 -16.76 -7.91 18.27
CA PRO A 200 -15.47 -7.57 18.89
C PRO A 200 -14.32 -8.43 18.38
N VAL A 201 -14.59 -9.68 18.01
CA VAL A 201 -13.60 -10.56 17.39
C VAL A 201 -13.18 -10.00 16.04
N GLY A 202 -14.12 -9.58 15.20
CA GLY A 202 -13.83 -8.95 13.91
C GLY A 202 -13.03 -7.65 14.05
N VAL A 203 -13.37 -6.81 15.03
CA VAL A 203 -12.62 -5.57 15.33
C VAL A 203 -11.19 -5.90 15.76
N SER A 204 -11.00 -6.87 16.66
CA SER A 204 -9.68 -7.29 17.14
C SER A 204 -8.82 -7.86 16.01
N LEU A 205 -9.40 -8.67 15.12
CA LEU A 205 -8.72 -9.18 13.93
C LEU A 205 -8.32 -8.04 12.98
N GLY A 206 -9.18 -7.05 12.78
CA GLY A 206 -8.85 -5.86 11.99
C GLY A 206 -7.70 -5.05 12.58
N LEU A 207 -7.61 -4.94 13.91
CA LEU A 207 -6.49 -4.27 14.59
C LEU A 207 -5.20 -5.09 14.53
N CYS A 208 -5.28 -6.42 14.64
CA CYS A 208 -4.14 -7.31 14.38
C CYS A 208 -3.63 -7.15 12.94
N ALA A 209 -4.55 -7.03 11.97
CA ALA A 209 -4.18 -6.73 10.59
C ALA A 209 -3.46 -5.37 10.49
N ALA A 210 -3.98 -4.32 11.14
CA ALA A 210 -3.35 -3.01 11.18
C ALA A 210 -1.93 -3.05 11.78
N LEU A 211 -1.71 -3.85 12.82
CA LEU A 211 -0.40 -4.07 13.42
C LEU A 211 0.57 -4.77 12.45
N CYS A 212 0.11 -5.81 11.75
CA CYS A 212 0.90 -6.45 10.70
C CYS A 212 1.25 -5.45 9.58
N PHE A 213 0.30 -4.59 9.19
CA PHE A 213 0.54 -3.54 8.21
C PHE A 213 1.57 -2.52 8.69
N ALA A 214 1.52 -2.12 9.96
CA ALA A 214 2.57 -1.29 10.56
C ALA A 214 3.95 -1.98 10.47
N GLY A 215 4.02 -3.29 10.67
CA GLY A 215 5.20 -4.11 10.45
C GLY A 215 5.71 -4.04 9.00
N ILE A 216 4.81 -4.14 8.00
CA ILE A 216 5.14 -3.95 6.58
C ILE A 216 5.79 -2.58 6.35
N VAL A 217 5.19 -1.51 6.89
CA VAL A 217 5.69 -0.13 6.74
C VAL A 217 7.09 0.00 7.35
N VAL A 218 7.31 -0.53 8.56
CA VAL A 218 8.60 -0.48 9.24
C VAL A 218 9.67 -1.27 8.48
N CYS A 219 9.36 -2.48 8.00
CA CYS A 219 10.28 -3.27 7.19
C CYS A 219 10.61 -2.56 5.87
N ASN A 220 9.61 -1.97 5.22
CA ASN A 220 9.77 -1.22 3.99
C ASN A 220 10.70 -0.02 4.13
N ARG A 221 10.79 0.61 5.31
CA ARG A 221 11.76 1.70 5.56
C ARG A 221 13.22 1.20 5.56
N LYS A 222 13.47 -0.08 5.81
CA LYS A 222 14.82 -0.67 5.83
C LYS A 222 15.27 -1.23 4.47
N ILE A 223 14.35 -1.31 3.50
CA ILE A 223 14.60 -1.86 2.17
C ILE A 223 15.05 -0.74 1.22
N GLU A 224 16.23 -0.88 0.62
CA GLU A 224 16.84 0.19 -0.18
C GLU A 224 17.35 -0.27 -1.55
N GLY A 225 17.20 0.60 -2.55
CA GLY A 225 17.75 0.40 -3.89
C GLY A 225 17.11 -0.76 -4.64
N ILE A 226 15.78 -0.92 -4.51
CA ILE A 226 14.99 -1.95 -5.19
C ILE A 226 13.70 -1.31 -5.71
N SER A 227 13.33 -1.65 -6.94
CA SER A 227 12.12 -1.09 -7.55
C SER A 227 10.84 -1.51 -6.80
N SER A 228 9.81 -0.69 -6.85
CA SER A 228 8.53 -0.96 -6.17
C SER A 228 7.86 -2.24 -6.65
N LEU A 229 7.98 -2.55 -7.96
CA LEU A 229 7.41 -3.76 -8.55
C LEU A 229 8.20 -5.01 -8.16
N ASP A 230 9.53 -4.95 -8.09
CA ASP A 230 10.34 -6.08 -7.63
C ASP A 230 10.05 -6.39 -6.16
N LYS A 231 9.94 -5.34 -5.33
CA LYS A 231 9.54 -5.44 -3.92
C LYS A 231 8.16 -6.10 -3.79
N ALA A 232 7.18 -5.65 -4.57
CA ALA A 232 5.83 -6.18 -4.55
C ALA A 232 5.76 -7.65 -4.97
N VAL A 233 6.49 -8.07 -6.01
CA VAL A 233 6.54 -9.48 -6.44
C VAL A 233 7.03 -10.37 -5.30
N VAL A 234 8.14 -10.00 -4.66
CA VAL A 234 8.71 -10.79 -3.55
C VAL A 234 7.75 -10.81 -2.36
N GLN A 235 7.16 -9.67 -1.99
CA GLN A 235 6.21 -9.59 -0.89
C GLN A 235 4.95 -10.43 -1.14
N LEU A 236 4.39 -10.39 -2.35
CA LEU A 236 3.22 -11.18 -2.73
C LEU A 236 3.53 -12.68 -2.76
N ALA A 237 4.70 -13.07 -3.27
CA ALA A 237 5.15 -14.46 -3.28
C ALA A 237 5.35 -15.00 -1.87
N VAL A 238 6.06 -14.25 -1.01
CA VAL A 238 6.27 -14.63 0.40
C VAL A 238 4.94 -14.62 1.18
N SER A 239 4.05 -13.67 0.91
CA SER A 239 2.70 -13.64 1.47
C SER A 239 1.93 -14.90 1.12
N ALA A 240 1.93 -15.31 -0.15
CA ALA A 240 1.30 -16.56 -0.58
C ALA A 240 1.90 -17.77 0.15
N LEU A 241 3.23 -17.85 0.27
CA LEU A 241 3.90 -18.91 1.03
C LEU A 241 3.55 -18.91 2.52
N THR A 242 3.32 -17.73 3.11
CA THR A 242 2.92 -17.57 4.51
C THR A 242 1.47 -18.03 4.73
N ILE A 243 0.59 -17.74 3.77
CA ILE A 243 -0.83 -18.12 3.83
C ILE A 243 -1.02 -19.62 3.54
N LEU A 244 -0.18 -20.22 2.70
CA LEU A 244 -0.29 -21.61 2.26
C LEU A 244 -0.45 -22.64 3.41
N PRO A 245 0.42 -22.70 4.44
CA PRO A 245 0.26 -23.67 5.52
C PRO A 245 -1.05 -23.47 6.30
N TYR A 246 -1.44 -22.20 6.51
CA TYR A 246 -2.70 -21.88 7.17
C TYR A 246 -3.91 -22.32 6.34
N ALA A 247 -3.87 -22.08 5.03
CA ALA A 247 -4.91 -22.49 4.10
C ALA A 247 -5.04 -24.02 4.02
N ILE A 248 -3.93 -24.76 3.98
CA ILE A 248 -3.94 -26.23 4.00
C ILE A 248 -4.54 -26.74 5.31
N PHE A 249 -4.06 -26.23 6.46
CA PHE A 249 -4.52 -26.69 7.78
C PHE A 249 -6.02 -26.46 7.99
N ARG A 250 -6.54 -25.30 7.58
CA ARG A 250 -7.96 -24.95 7.75
C ARG A 250 -8.90 -25.74 6.84
N ASN A 251 -8.41 -26.22 5.70
CA ASN A 251 -9.24 -26.85 4.67
C ASN A 251 -8.91 -28.33 4.45
N LEU A 252 -8.14 -28.96 5.35
CA LEU A 252 -7.70 -30.35 5.22
C LEU A 252 -8.86 -31.35 5.12
N SER A 253 -9.99 -31.03 5.75
CA SER A 253 -11.22 -31.84 5.78
C SER A 253 -12.39 -31.23 5.01
N ALA A 254 -12.15 -30.14 4.26
CA ALA A 254 -13.21 -29.45 3.53
C ALA A 254 -13.37 -30.03 2.12
N GLU A 255 -14.59 -30.37 1.73
CA GLU A 255 -14.92 -30.62 0.32
C GLU A 255 -14.92 -29.29 -0.44
N LEU A 256 -13.81 -29.01 -1.12
CA LEU A 256 -13.68 -27.83 -1.96
C LEU A 256 -14.41 -28.08 -3.28
N ASN A 257 -15.61 -27.52 -3.43
CA ASN A 257 -16.34 -27.49 -4.70
C ASN A 257 -16.49 -26.04 -5.19
N PRO A 258 -15.39 -25.40 -5.67
CA PRO A 258 -15.46 -24.03 -6.17
C PRO A 258 -16.38 -23.97 -7.39
N ASP A 259 -17.42 -23.15 -7.31
CA ASP A 259 -18.21 -22.82 -8.48
C ASP A 259 -17.39 -21.96 -9.47
N GLY A 260 -17.65 -22.08 -10.76
CA GLY A 260 -16.89 -21.37 -11.80
C GLY A 260 -16.90 -19.84 -11.62
N ARG A 261 -17.95 -19.28 -11.01
CA ARG A 261 -18.03 -17.86 -10.70
C ARG A 261 -17.06 -17.47 -9.57
N SER A 262 -16.93 -18.26 -8.50
CA SER A 262 -15.91 -18.01 -7.47
C SER A 262 -14.50 -18.04 -8.02
N VAL A 263 -14.17 -18.99 -8.91
CA VAL A 263 -12.87 -19.06 -9.57
C VAL A 263 -12.61 -17.79 -10.40
N LEU A 264 -13.60 -17.36 -11.18
CA LEU A 264 -13.49 -16.14 -11.98
C LEU A 264 -13.29 -14.89 -11.11
N ILE A 265 -13.99 -14.78 -9.97
CA ILE A 265 -13.81 -13.65 -9.05
C ILE A 265 -12.41 -13.69 -8.40
N VAL A 266 -11.89 -14.86 -8.03
CA VAL A 266 -10.51 -14.97 -7.51
C VAL A 266 -9.49 -14.57 -8.57
N LEU A 267 -9.69 -14.97 -9.83
CA LEU A 267 -8.87 -14.54 -10.96
C LEU A 267 -8.94 -13.02 -11.15
N LEU A 268 -10.12 -12.42 -11.09
CA LEU A 268 -10.32 -10.97 -11.15
C LEU A 268 -9.58 -10.27 -10.00
N LEU A 269 -9.76 -10.74 -8.76
CA LEU A 269 -9.13 -10.16 -7.57
C LEU A 269 -7.60 -10.27 -7.60
N GLY A 270 -7.07 -11.35 -8.17
CA GLY A 270 -5.64 -11.57 -8.32
C GLY A 270 -5.04 -10.75 -9.47
N ALA A 271 -5.59 -10.87 -10.67
CA ALA A 271 -5.04 -10.24 -11.87
C ALA A 271 -5.35 -8.75 -11.95
N VAL A 272 -6.60 -8.34 -11.68
CA VAL A 272 -7.06 -6.96 -11.83
C VAL A 272 -6.80 -6.16 -10.54
N HIS A 273 -7.38 -6.59 -9.42
CA HIS A 273 -7.28 -5.85 -8.15
C HIS A 273 -5.92 -5.93 -7.49
N THR A 274 -5.10 -6.91 -7.83
CA THR A 274 -3.72 -7.01 -7.31
C THR A 274 -2.72 -6.70 -8.42
N GLY A 275 -2.54 -7.57 -9.41
CA GLY A 275 -1.51 -7.42 -10.44
C GLY A 275 -1.57 -6.09 -11.21
N PHE A 276 -2.66 -5.85 -11.92
CA PHE A 276 -2.85 -4.66 -12.75
C PHE A 276 -2.94 -3.39 -11.92
N ALA A 277 -3.71 -3.41 -10.83
CA ALA A 277 -3.80 -2.29 -9.89
C ALA A 277 -2.44 -1.88 -9.34
N TYR A 278 -1.56 -2.85 -8.98
CA TYR A 278 -0.19 -2.56 -8.54
C TYR A 278 0.63 -1.85 -9.62
N CYS A 279 0.52 -2.28 -10.88
CA CYS A 279 1.19 -1.61 -11.99
C CYS A 279 0.73 -0.15 -12.16
N LEU A 280 -0.58 0.10 -12.07
CA LEU A 280 -1.15 1.46 -12.13
C LEU A 280 -0.73 2.30 -10.93
N TYR A 281 -0.85 1.73 -9.73
CA TYR A 281 -0.54 2.36 -8.46
C TYR A 281 0.90 2.84 -8.41
N PHE A 282 1.86 1.96 -8.71
CA PHE A 282 3.28 2.31 -8.66
C PHE A 282 3.72 3.21 -9.82
N SER A 283 3.09 3.13 -10.99
CA SER A 283 3.30 4.10 -12.08
C SER A 283 2.88 5.51 -11.65
N GLY A 284 1.65 5.64 -11.16
CA GLY A 284 1.08 6.93 -10.75
C GLY A 284 1.79 7.52 -9.55
N MET A 285 1.96 6.72 -8.49
CA MET A 285 2.69 7.11 -7.28
C MET A 285 4.13 7.55 -7.58
N GLY A 286 4.82 6.84 -8.47
CA GLY A 286 6.19 7.17 -8.85
C GLY A 286 6.32 8.51 -9.56
N SER A 287 5.22 9.04 -10.10
CA SER A 287 5.22 10.27 -10.89
C SER A 287 4.65 11.47 -10.12
N LEU A 288 3.67 11.25 -9.25
CA LEU A 288 2.93 12.32 -8.58
C LEU A 288 3.66 12.92 -7.35
N PRO A 289 3.34 14.18 -6.97
CA PRO A 289 3.78 14.74 -5.69
C PRO A 289 3.27 13.90 -4.52
N VAL A 290 4.10 13.78 -3.49
CA VAL A 290 3.80 12.93 -2.33
C VAL A 290 2.51 13.35 -1.62
N GLN A 291 2.26 14.66 -1.52
CA GLN A 291 1.04 15.18 -0.92
C GLN A 291 -0.21 14.77 -1.73
N THR A 292 -0.10 14.76 -3.06
CA THR A 292 -1.19 14.30 -3.94
C THR A 292 -1.45 12.81 -3.76
N VAL A 293 -0.39 11.99 -3.70
CA VAL A 293 -0.50 10.55 -3.45
C VAL A 293 -1.16 10.28 -2.10
N ALA A 294 -0.74 10.98 -1.03
CA ALA A 294 -1.30 10.82 0.29
C ALA A 294 -2.80 11.13 0.30
N ILE A 295 -3.21 12.31 -0.19
CA ILE A 295 -4.62 12.73 -0.23
C ILE A 295 -5.47 11.76 -1.06
N LEU A 296 -5.00 11.39 -2.25
CA LEU A 296 -5.74 10.49 -3.13
C LEU A 296 -5.80 9.06 -2.59
N GLY A 297 -4.80 8.61 -1.81
CA GLY A 297 -4.79 7.29 -1.18
C GLY A 297 -5.95 7.09 -0.19
N TYR A 298 -6.39 8.15 0.48
CA TYR A 298 -7.57 8.12 1.36
C TYR A 298 -8.90 7.94 0.62
N LEU A 299 -8.92 7.93 -0.72
CA LEU A 299 -10.11 7.54 -1.46
C LEU A 299 -10.40 6.03 -1.32
N GLU A 300 -9.39 5.17 -1.16
CA GLU A 300 -9.57 3.72 -0.99
C GLU A 300 -10.50 3.36 0.19
N PRO A 301 -10.28 3.83 1.42
CA PRO A 301 -11.16 3.51 2.54
C PRO A 301 -12.54 4.12 2.36
N VAL A 302 -12.64 5.32 1.78
CA VAL A 302 -13.93 5.97 1.51
C VAL A 302 -14.75 5.11 0.53
N VAL A 303 -14.12 4.66 -0.56
CA VAL A 303 -14.75 3.77 -1.54
C VAL A 303 -15.14 2.44 -0.90
N SER A 304 -14.28 1.86 -0.05
CA SER A 304 -14.60 0.62 0.68
C SER A 304 -15.85 0.77 1.56
N VAL A 305 -15.93 1.85 2.35
CA VAL A 305 -17.09 2.12 3.21
C VAL A 305 -18.36 2.37 2.38
N LEU A 306 -18.27 3.16 1.31
CA LEU A 306 -19.42 3.41 0.42
C LEU A 306 -19.87 2.13 -0.28
N CYS A 307 -18.94 1.32 -0.78
CA CYS A 307 -19.27 0.06 -1.43
C CYS A 307 -19.88 -0.96 -0.46
N SER A 308 -19.40 -1.01 0.78
CA SER A 308 -20.01 -1.80 1.88
C SER A 308 -21.45 -1.33 2.15
N ALA A 309 -21.69 -0.02 2.25
CA ALA A 309 -23.03 0.53 2.48
C ALA A 309 -24.00 0.27 1.31
N PHE A 310 -23.59 0.52 0.06
CA PHE A 310 -24.48 0.45 -1.11
C PHE A 310 -24.66 -0.97 -1.65
N PHE A 311 -23.59 -1.74 -1.81
CA PHE A 311 -23.66 -3.06 -2.44
C PHE A 311 -23.91 -4.19 -1.45
N LEU A 312 -23.38 -4.08 -0.22
CA LEU A 312 -23.55 -5.12 0.80
C LEU A 312 -24.71 -4.82 1.75
N LYS A 313 -25.30 -3.61 1.67
CA LYS A 313 -26.32 -3.11 2.61
C LYS A 313 -25.85 -3.18 4.07
N GLU A 314 -24.53 -3.13 4.28
CA GLU A 314 -23.90 -3.07 5.60
C GLU A 314 -23.90 -1.59 6.03
N SER A 315 -24.92 -1.16 6.79
CA SER A 315 -25.00 0.22 7.26
C SER A 315 -24.15 0.44 8.51
N LEU A 316 -23.29 1.46 8.49
CA LEU A 316 -22.69 2.01 9.71
C LEU A 316 -23.75 2.79 10.49
N SER A 317 -23.74 2.65 11.81
CA SER A 317 -24.50 3.53 12.71
C SER A 317 -24.00 4.98 12.58
N VAL A 318 -24.78 5.94 13.10
CA VAL A 318 -24.36 7.36 13.14
C VAL A 318 -23.02 7.52 13.87
N SER A 319 -22.81 6.78 14.98
CA SER A 319 -21.53 6.75 15.67
C SER A 319 -20.43 6.17 14.79
N GLY A 320 -20.71 5.11 14.03
CA GLY A 320 -19.78 4.50 13.08
C GLY A 320 -19.32 5.47 11.99
N TRP A 321 -20.22 6.30 11.46
CA TRP A 321 -19.85 7.36 10.51
C TRP A 321 -18.94 8.43 11.10
N ILE A 322 -19.27 8.91 12.31
CA ILE A 322 -18.41 9.87 13.03
C ILE A 322 -17.03 9.25 13.26
N GLY A 323 -16.98 7.99 13.69
CA GLY A 323 -15.74 7.28 13.91
C GLY A 323 -14.92 7.05 12.65
N ALA A 324 -15.57 6.74 11.52
CA ALA A 324 -14.92 6.63 10.21
C ALA A 324 -14.25 7.95 9.80
N VAL A 325 -14.97 9.07 9.93
CA VAL A 325 -14.42 10.41 9.63
C VAL A 325 -13.24 10.70 10.54
N LEU A 326 -13.33 10.41 11.84
CA LEU A 326 -12.23 10.63 12.79
C LEU A 326 -10.99 9.81 12.44
N ILE A 327 -11.12 8.52 12.14
CA ILE A 327 -9.98 7.67 11.76
C ILE A 327 -9.30 8.19 10.49
N LEU A 328 -10.08 8.47 9.45
CA LEU A 328 -9.54 8.88 8.15
C LEU A 328 -8.91 10.28 8.21
N THR A 329 -9.55 11.24 8.87
CA THR A 329 -8.99 12.58 9.05
C THR A 329 -7.76 12.57 9.94
N ALA A 330 -7.77 11.80 11.03
CA ALA A 330 -6.61 11.66 11.90
C ALA A 330 -5.42 11.04 11.16
N ALA A 331 -5.64 9.97 10.42
CA ALA A 331 -4.60 9.33 9.61
C ALA A 331 -4.04 10.32 8.57
N ALA A 332 -4.90 10.96 7.79
CA ALA A 332 -4.51 11.93 6.76
C ALA A 332 -3.72 13.11 7.33
N VAL A 333 -4.22 13.74 8.40
CA VAL A 333 -3.53 14.85 9.05
C VAL A 333 -2.19 14.40 9.65
N SER A 334 -2.12 13.20 10.24
CA SER A 334 -0.88 12.69 10.85
C SER A 334 0.25 12.48 9.84
N GLU A 335 -0.09 12.20 8.58
CA GLU A 335 0.88 12.07 7.49
C GLU A 335 1.35 13.42 6.94
N LEU A 336 0.50 14.44 7.03
CA LEU A 336 0.83 15.81 6.64
C LEU A 336 1.69 16.53 7.67
N ILE A 337 1.66 16.11 8.94
CA ILE A 337 2.49 16.68 10.01
C ILE A 337 3.97 16.24 9.83
N PRO A 338 4.92 17.19 9.69
CA PRO A 338 6.35 16.88 9.56
C PRO A 338 6.93 16.18 10.80
N GLU A 339 8.02 15.43 10.64
CA GLU A 339 8.71 14.79 11.78
C GLU A 339 9.49 15.81 12.62
N PRO A 340 9.66 15.57 13.95
CA PRO A 340 10.33 16.50 14.86
C PRO A 340 11.84 16.44 14.61
N GLY A 341 12.29 17.25 13.65
CA GLY A 341 13.64 17.27 13.10
C GLY A 341 13.72 17.93 11.72
N GLU A 342 12.59 18.16 11.06
CA GLU A 342 12.47 18.90 9.79
C GLU A 342 12.08 20.37 9.97
N GLU A 343 11.80 20.81 11.21
CA GLU A 343 11.74 22.24 11.57
C GLU A 343 13.16 22.82 11.69
N LYS A 344 13.91 22.83 10.58
CA LYS A 344 15.11 23.66 10.39
C LYS A 344 15.27 24.01 8.91
#